data_AF-A0A2N3AWZ1-F1
#
_entry.id   AF-A0A2N3AWZ1-F1
#
_cell.length_a   1.000
_cell.length_b   1.000
_cell.length_c   1.000
_cell.angle_alpha   90.00
_cell.angle_beta   90.00
_cell.angle_gamma   90.00
#
_symmetry.space_group_name_H-M   'P 1'
#
loop_
_entity.id
_entity.type
_entity.pdbx_description
1 polymer ?
#
loop_
_entity_poly.entity_id
_entity_poly.type
_entity_poly.pdbx_seq_one_letter_code
_entity_poly.pdbx_strand_id
1 'polypeptide(L)' 'MNKPVVRKLRCAVYTRKSSEEGLEQEFNSLHAQREACESYIASQRSEG' A
#
# COMPACT_ATOMS: atom_id res chain seq x y z
N MET A 1 -17.20 -14.26 29.80
CA MET A 1 -16.41 -13.13 29.25
C MET A 1 -16.58 -13.12 27.74
N ASN A 2 -17.19 -12.08 27.18
CA ASN A 2 -17.42 -11.96 25.74
C ASN A 2 -16.17 -11.30 25.12
N LYS A 3 -15.42 -12.02 24.28
CA LYS A 3 -14.26 -11.44 23.59
C LYS A 3 -14.76 -10.46 22.52
N PRO A 4 -14.21 -9.24 22.42
CA PRO A 4 -14.57 -8.33 21.36
C PRO A 4 -14.20 -8.95 20.01
N VAL A 5 -15.13 -8.89 19.06
CA VAL A 5 -14.90 -9.35 17.69
C VAL A 5 -14.06 -8.29 16.98
N VAL A 6 -12.76 -8.56 16.81
CA VAL A 6 -11.89 -7.70 16.01
C VAL A 6 -12.16 -7.97 14.53
N ARG A 7 -12.78 -7.00 13.84
CA ARG A 7 -13.04 -7.11 12.41
C ARG A 7 -11.73 -6.89 11.64
N LYS A 8 -11.29 -7.90 10.89
CA LYS A 8 -10.12 -7.76 10.01
C LYS A 8 -10.44 -6.78 8.87
N LEU A 9 -9.68 -5.70 8.77
CA LEU A 9 -9.68 -4.82 7.61
C LEU A 9 -8.85 -5.46 6.49
N ARG A 10 -9.43 -5.59 5.30
CA ARG A 10 -8.74 -6.12 4.11
C ARG A 10 -8.31 -4.95 3.24
N CYS A 11 -7.04 -4.92 2.85
CA CYS A 11 -6.48 -3.88 1.99
C CYS A 11 -6.06 -4.48 0.65
N ALA A 12 -6.07 -3.66 -0.40
CA ALA A 12 -5.57 -4.02 -1.72
C ALA A 12 -4.68 -2.88 -2.24
N VAL A 13 -3.67 -3.23 -3.04
CA VAL A 13 -2.77 -2.28 -3.70
C VAL A 13 -2.98 -2.39 -5.21
N TYR A 14 -3.18 -1.25 -5.87
CA TYR A 14 -3.27 -1.14 -7.33
C TYR A 14 -2.21 -0.14 -7.80
N THR A 15 -1.39 -0.54 -8.76
CA THR A 15 -0.34 0.31 -9.33
C THR A 15 -0.48 0.37 -10.85
N ARG A 16 -0.04 1.48 -11.44
CA ARG A 16 -0.01 1.69 -12.90
C ARG A 16 1.20 2.55 -13.26
N LYS A 17 1.83 2.27 -14.40
CA LYS A 17 2.94 3.10 -14.92
C LYS A 17 2.36 4.14 -15.87
N SER A 18 2.60 5.42 -15.61
CA SER A 18 2.34 6.47 -16.60
C SER A 18 3.42 6.44 -17.69
N SER A 19 3.08 6.82 -18.93
CA SER A 19 3.97 6.73 -20.10
C SER A 19 4.37 8.10 -20.66
N GLU A 20 4.34 9.15 -19.83
CA GLU A 20 4.69 10.51 -20.24
C GLU A 20 6.20 10.79 -20.14
N GLU A 21 6.68 11.69 -20.99
CA GLU A 21 8.08 12.13 -21.01
C GLU A 21 8.48 12.77 -19.67
N GLY A 22 9.65 12.42 -19.14
CA GLY A 22 10.13 12.93 -17.84
C GLY A 22 9.69 12.13 -16.61
N LEU A 23 8.95 11.03 -16.77
CA LEU A 23 8.53 10.15 -15.66
C LEU A 23 9.42 8.93 -15.44
N GLU A 24 10.55 8.79 -16.16
CA GLU A 24 11.51 7.70 -15.97
C GLU A 24 12.36 7.93 -14.70
N GLN A 25 11.76 7.67 -13.54
CA GLN A 25 12.41 7.65 -12.24
C GLN A 25 12.16 6.30 -11.58
N GLU A 26 13.09 5.82 -10.76
CA GLU A 26 12.98 4.53 -10.06
C GLU A 26 11.70 4.44 -9.20
N PHE A 27 11.33 5.55 -8.55
CA PHE A 27 10.10 5.67 -7.76
C PHE A 27 8.81 5.48 -8.60
N ASN A 28 8.87 5.77 -9.90
CA ASN A 28 7.75 5.59 -10.81
C ASN A 28 7.65 4.15 -11.35
N SER A 29 8.56 3.26 -10.95
CA SER A 29 8.43 1.83 -11.27
C SER A 29 7.23 1.23 -10.53
N LEU A 30 6.58 0.25 -11.16
CA LEU A 30 5.47 -0.49 -10.54
C LEU A 30 5.88 -1.17 -9.24
N HIS A 31 7.14 -1.59 -9.14
CA HIS A 31 7.69 -2.25 -7.97
C HIS A 31 7.83 -1.27 -6.80
N ALA A 32 8.50 -0.13 -7.02
CA ALA A 32 8.67 0.89 -5.99
C ALA A 32 7.33 1.43 -5.48
N GLN A 33 6.35 1.65 -6.37
CA GLN A 33 4.99 2.04 -5.97
C GLN A 33 4.32 0.97 -5.11
N ARG A 34 4.44 -0.31 -5.48
CA ARG A 34 3.84 -1.42 -4.74
C ARG A 34 4.45 -1.56 -3.35
N GLU A 35 5.77 -1.51 -3.26
CA GLU A 35 6.52 -1.60 -2.00
C GLU A 35 6.20 -0.43 -1.05
N ALA A 36 6.11 0.79 -1.59
CA ALA A 36 5.70 1.96 -0.80
C ALA A 36 4.29 1.80 -0.23
N CYS A 37 3.33 1.34 -1.04
CA CYS A 37 1.96 1.09 -0.57
C CYS A 37 1.89 -0.06 0.45
N GLU A 38 2.63 -1.15 0.27
CA GLU A 38 2.70 -2.25 1.25
C GLU A 38 3.29 -1.78 2.58
N SER A 39 4.34 -0.98 2.54
CA SER A 39 4.97 -0.40 3.73
C SER A 39 4.02 0.53 4.48
N TYR A 40 3.22 1.32 3.75
CA TYR A 40 2.18 2.14 4.36
C TYR A 40 1.10 1.30 5.04
N ILE A 41 0.56 0.27 4.36
CA ILE A 41 -0.45 -0.61 4.97
C ILE A 41 0.10 -1.28 6.23
N ALA A 42 1.38 -1.70 6.21
CA ALA A 42 2.04 -2.29 7.37
C ALA A 42 2.20 -1.30 8.54
N SER A 43 2.48 -0.02 8.27
CA SER A 43 2.62 1.01 9.30
C SER A 43 1.31 1.32 10.02
N GLN A 44 0.17 1.14 9.36
CA GLN A 44 -1.17 1.37 9.97
C GLN A 44 -1.59 0.29 10.98
N ARG A 45 -0.77 -0.74 11.22
CA ARG A 45 -1.13 -1.87 12.10
C ARG A 45 -1.45 -1.46 13.55
N SER A 46 -0.86 -0.36 14.02
CA SER A 46 -1.00 0.14 15.39
C SER A 46 -1.92 1.36 15.49
N GLU A 47 -2.40 1.87 14.35
CA GLU A 47 -3.33 3.00 14.26
C GLU A 47 -4.76 2.44 14.27
N GLY A 48 -5.32 2.18 15.46
CA GLY A 48 -6.67 1.61 15.61
C GLY A 48 -7.12 1.36 17.04
#